data_AF-A0A960TVT1-F1
#
_entry.id   AF-A0A960TVT1-F1
#
_cell.length_a   1.000
_cell.length_b   1.000
_cell.length_c   1.000
_cell.angle_alpha   90.00
_cell.angle_beta   90.00
_cell.angle_gamma   90.00
#
_symmetry.space_group_name_H-M   'P 1'
#
loop_
_entity.id
_entity.type
_entity.pdbx_description
1 polymer ?
#
loop_
_entity_poly.entity_id
_entity_poly.type
_entity_poly.pdbx_seq_one_letter_code
_entity_poly.pdbx_strand_id
1 'polypeptide(L)'
;MRTTLIAAVLATLVVGLVPRDAEAIPAFARRWKVSCTTCHAPFPRLKEFGEEFAGNGFTIPEDDKDRDYVAAGDDLLKLNKDFPVAGRFDAFAVWDDGKTTEYDLQSPWGLKLLSGGPLAPKTGYYFYFYMSE
;
A
#
# COMPACT_ATOMS: atom_id res chain seq x y z
N MET A 1 -32.71 -19.20 -19.88
CA MET A 1 -33.02 -18.70 -18.52
C MET A 1 -31.87 -18.93 -17.54
N ARG A 2 -31.33 -20.16 -17.40
CA ARG A 2 -30.15 -20.41 -16.54
C ARG A 2 -28.89 -19.69 -17.01
N THR A 3 -28.58 -19.71 -18.30
CA THR A 3 -27.42 -19.01 -18.89
C THR A 3 -27.52 -17.49 -18.76
N THR A 4 -28.70 -16.92 -18.95
CA THR A 4 -28.94 -15.48 -18.74
C THR A 4 -28.82 -15.07 -17.26
N LEU A 5 -29.25 -15.92 -16.32
CA LEU A 5 -29.06 -15.68 -14.88
C LEU A 5 -27.58 -15.77 -14.48
N ILE A 6 -26.84 -16.74 -15.00
CA ILE A 6 -25.39 -16.89 -14.74
C ILE A 6 -24.63 -15.67 -15.28
N ALA A 7 -24.94 -15.24 -16.52
CA ALA A 7 -24.32 -14.06 -17.12
C ALA A 7 -24.65 -12.79 -16.33
N ALA A 8 -25.89 -12.64 -15.84
CA ALA A 8 -26.28 -11.51 -15.00
C ALA A 8 -25.53 -11.52 -13.65
N VAL A 9 -25.40 -12.67 -12.99
CA VAL A 9 -24.65 -12.80 -11.73
C VAL A 9 -23.17 -12.45 -11.94
N LEU A 10 -22.54 -12.97 -13.00
CA LEU A 10 -21.15 -12.66 -13.33
C LEU A 10 -20.96 -11.18 -13.65
N ALA A 11 -21.85 -10.57 -14.45
CA ALA A 11 -21.79 -9.14 -14.74
C ALA A 11 -21.93 -8.29 -13.47
N THR A 12 -22.80 -8.69 -12.54
CA THR A 12 -22.99 -7.99 -11.26
C THR A 12 -21.74 -8.11 -10.38
N LEU A 13 -21.12 -9.30 -10.35
CA LEU A 13 -19.88 -9.55 -9.60
C LEU A 13 -18.71 -8.72 -10.14
N VAL A 14 -18.58 -8.64 -11.47
CA VAL A 14 -17.54 -7.85 -12.15
C VAL A 14 -17.72 -6.36 -11.90
N VAL A 15 -18.95 -5.84 -11.92
CA VAL A 15 -19.24 -4.43 -11.62
C VAL A 15 -18.99 -4.10 -10.13
N GLY A 16 -19.20 -5.07 -9.22
CA GLY A 16 -18.89 -4.93 -7.80
C GLY A 16 -17.38 -4.89 -7.48
N LEU A 17 -16.54 -5.41 -8.36
CA LEU A 17 -15.08 -5.40 -8.24
C LEU A 17 -14.43 -4.11 -8.76
N VAL A 18 -15.21 -3.16 -9.28
CA VAL A 18 -14.69 -1.86 -9.74
C VAL A 18 -14.39 -1.00 -8.50
N PRO A 19 -13.12 -0.73 -8.15
CA PRO A 19 -12.79 0.12 -7.01
C PRO A 19 -13.30 1.53 -7.28
N ARG A 20 -14.15 2.03 -6.38
CA ARG A 20 -14.87 3.30 -6.57
C ARG A 20 -14.04 4.52 -6.20
N ASP A 21 -13.03 4.32 -5.37
CA ASP A 21 -11.95 5.24 -5.08
C ASP A 21 -10.68 4.40 -4.93
N ALA A 22 -9.53 4.92 -5.40
CA ALA A 22 -8.26 4.31 -5.05
C ALA A 22 -8.05 4.51 -3.55
N GLU A 23 -8.47 3.57 -2.72
CA GLU A 23 -8.03 3.39 -1.33
C GLU A 23 -6.53 2.98 -1.31
N ALA A 24 -5.70 3.63 -2.12
CA ALA A 24 -4.26 3.57 -1.98
C ALA A 24 -3.98 3.99 -0.54
N ILE A 25 -3.24 3.19 0.23
CA ILE A 25 -3.01 3.48 1.64
C ILE A 25 -2.15 4.74 1.74
N PRO A 26 -2.74 5.94 1.93
CA PRO A 26 -2.06 7.20 1.71
C PRO A 26 -1.57 7.70 3.06
N ALA A 27 -1.05 6.83 3.93
CA ALA A 27 -0.70 7.23 5.29
C ALA A 27 0.30 8.39 5.27
N PHE A 28 1.31 8.30 4.40
CA PHE A 28 2.27 9.38 4.16
C PHE A 28 1.63 10.57 3.43
N ALA A 29 0.87 10.34 2.37
CA ALA A 29 0.21 11.39 1.60
C ALA A 29 -0.77 12.23 2.45
N ARG A 30 -1.52 11.62 3.38
CA ARG A 30 -2.41 12.31 4.31
C ARG A 30 -1.65 13.13 5.34
N ARG A 31 -0.58 12.57 5.90
CA ARG A 31 0.27 13.28 6.88
C ARG A 31 0.87 14.54 6.27
N TRP A 32 1.52 14.38 5.11
CA TRP A 32 2.26 15.44 4.44
C TRP A 32 1.41 16.29 3.49
N LYS A 33 0.12 15.95 3.34
CA LYS A 33 -0.84 16.64 2.46
C LYS A 33 -0.38 16.77 1.00
N VAL A 34 0.27 15.72 0.50
CA VAL A 34 0.75 15.61 -0.89
C VAL A 34 -0.03 14.53 -1.63
N SER A 35 -0.08 14.60 -2.96
CA SER A 35 -0.71 13.54 -3.77
C SER A 35 0.19 12.30 -3.85
N CYS A 36 -0.40 11.13 -4.13
CA CYS A 36 0.38 9.91 -4.38
C CYS A 36 1.35 10.06 -5.56
N THR A 37 1.00 10.89 -6.56
CA THR A 37 1.84 11.23 -7.71
C THR A 37 3.06 12.09 -7.36
N THR A 38 3.07 12.69 -6.16
CA THR A 38 4.26 13.35 -5.62
C THR A 38 5.36 12.36 -5.29
N CYS A 39 5.04 11.11 -4.92
CA CYS A 39 6.04 10.07 -4.63
C CYS A 39 6.15 8.99 -5.73
N HIS A 40 5.05 8.70 -6.43
CA HIS A 40 4.97 7.56 -7.36
C HIS A 40 4.74 7.97 -8.82
N ALA A 41 5.40 7.28 -9.76
CA ALA A 41 5.15 7.47 -11.19
C ALA A 41 5.74 6.35 -12.09
N PRO A 42 4.93 5.44 -12.68
CA PRO A 42 3.63 4.99 -12.21
C PRO A 42 3.70 4.29 -10.85
N PHE A 43 2.61 4.42 -10.10
CA PHE A 43 2.39 3.61 -8.92
C PHE A 43 2.54 2.10 -9.23
N PRO A 44 3.19 1.30 -8.36
CA PRO A 44 3.72 1.63 -7.03
C PRO A 44 5.20 2.08 -7.02
N ARG A 45 5.85 2.22 -8.18
CA ARG A 45 7.26 2.59 -8.25
C ARG A 45 7.47 4.03 -7.81
N LEU A 46 8.50 4.24 -6.99
CA LEU A 46 8.91 5.58 -6.56
C LEU A 46 9.63 6.30 -7.70
N LYS A 47 9.47 7.62 -7.75
CA LYS A 47 10.37 8.51 -8.49
C LYS A 47 11.41 9.08 -7.52
N GLU A 48 12.33 9.91 -8.01
CA GLU A 48 13.41 10.52 -7.21
C GLU A 48 12.93 11.10 -5.87
N PHE A 49 11.88 11.94 -5.87
CA PHE A 49 11.31 12.47 -4.63
C PHE A 49 10.84 11.38 -3.66
N GLY A 50 10.24 10.30 -4.18
CA GLY A 50 9.77 9.19 -3.35
C GLY A 50 10.90 8.40 -2.71
N GLU A 51 12.00 8.20 -3.45
CA GLU A 51 13.23 7.58 -2.94
C GLU A 51 13.89 8.46 -1.87
N GLU A 52 13.95 9.78 -2.10
CA GLU A 52 14.46 10.74 -1.11
C GLU A 52 13.60 10.75 0.16
N PHE A 53 12.28 10.79 0.01
CA PHE A 53 11.35 10.72 1.13
C PHE A 53 11.54 9.44 1.97
N ALA A 54 11.71 8.29 1.31
CA ALA A 54 12.01 7.04 1.99
C ALA A 54 13.39 7.08 2.67
N GLY A 55 14.40 7.64 2.00
CA GLY A 55 15.76 7.83 2.53
C GLY A 55 15.82 8.74 3.76
N ASN A 56 14.94 9.74 3.84
CA ASN A 56 14.78 10.64 4.98
C ASN A 56 13.94 10.02 6.12
N GLY A 57 13.67 8.72 6.08
CA GLY A 57 12.88 8.04 7.12
C GLY A 57 11.40 8.39 7.08
N PHE A 58 10.85 8.61 5.87
CA PHE A 58 9.46 9.01 5.63
C PHE A 58 9.11 10.39 6.21
N THR A 59 10.09 11.30 6.16
CA THR A 59 9.94 12.71 6.55
C THR A 59 10.27 13.66 5.40
N ILE A 60 9.64 14.83 5.39
CA ILE A 60 9.99 15.96 4.52
C ILE A 60 10.65 17.00 5.43
N PRO A 61 11.99 17.14 5.43
CA PRO A 61 12.71 18.00 6.36
C PRO A 61 12.20 19.45 6.39
N GLU A 62 11.75 19.98 5.25
CA GLU A 62 11.27 21.36 5.11
C GLU A 62 9.90 21.58 5.74
N ASP A 63 9.11 20.52 5.95
CA ASP A 63 7.75 20.59 6.50
C ASP A 63 7.63 19.84 7.84
N ASP A 64 8.77 19.47 8.44
CA ASP A 64 8.87 18.65 9.64
C ASP A 64 8.47 19.44 10.89
N LYS A 65 7.23 19.24 11.36
CA LYS A 65 6.65 19.99 12.48
C LYS A 65 6.53 19.14 13.74
N ASP A 66 6.87 19.72 14.89
CA ASP A 66 6.81 19.04 16.19
C ASP A 66 5.42 18.46 16.51
N ARG A 67 4.34 19.09 16.01
CA ARG A 67 2.95 18.61 16.19
C ARG A 67 2.68 17.23 15.58
N ASP A 68 3.53 16.76 14.67
CA ASP A 68 3.37 15.49 13.97
C ASP A 68 3.98 14.31 14.76
N TYR A 69 4.52 14.59 15.95
CA TYR A 69 5.17 13.61 16.83
C TYR A 69 4.52 13.50 18.20
N VAL A 70 4.75 12.37 18.87
CA VAL A 70 4.40 12.18 20.28
C VAL A 70 5.49 12.80 21.14
N ALA A 71 5.09 13.54 22.19
CA ALA A 71 5.98 13.96 23.25
C ALA A 71 6.39 12.73 24.09
N ALA A 72 7.48 12.08 23.70
CA ALA A 72 7.96 10.84 24.32
C ALA A 72 8.68 11.05 25.66
N GLY A 73 8.97 12.31 26.04
CA GLY A 73 9.72 12.65 27.26
C GLY A 73 11.23 12.45 27.15
N ASP A 74 11.73 12.15 25.95
CA ASP A 74 13.14 12.01 25.59
C ASP A 74 13.40 12.77 24.28
N ASP A 75 14.35 13.70 24.31
CA ASP A 75 14.72 14.54 23.17
C ASP A 75 15.36 13.74 22.02
N LEU A 76 15.82 12.51 22.30
CA LEU A 76 16.35 11.61 21.28
C LEU A 76 15.25 10.92 20.46
N LEU A 77 14.02 10.90 20.95
CA LEU A 77 12.91 10.19 20.31
C LEU A 77 12.03 11.13 19.50
N LYS A 78 11.78 10.73 18.25
CA LYS A 78 10.92 11.45 17.30
C LYS A 78 9.91 10.48 16.70
N LEU A 79 8.91 10.12 17.51
CA LEU A 79 7.94 9.06 17.20
C LEU A 79 6.68 9.61 16.53
N ASN A 80 6.18 8.91 15.52
CA ASN A 80 4.93 9.27 14.83
C ASN A 80 3.76 9.47 15.82
N LYS A 81 3.06 10.60 15.69
CA LYS A 81 1.77 10.82 16.38
C LYS A 81 0.72 9.78 15.99
N ASP A 82 0.61 9.49 14.70
CA ASP A 82 -0.28 8.48 14.13
C ASP A 82 0.55 7.34 13.53
N PHE A 83 0.38 6.11 14.03
CA PHE A 83 1.15 4.97 13.57
C PHE A 83 0.66 4.52 12.18
N PRO A 84 1.46 4.69 11.11
CA PRO A 84 1.01 4.42 9.75
C PRO A 84 1.05 2.91 9.49
N VAL A 85 -0.10 2.29 9.27
CA VAL A 85 -0.20 0.88 8.90
C VAL A 85 -0.88 0.75 7.54
N ALA A 86 -0.37 -0.15 6.72
CA ALA A 86 -0.81 -0.40 5.36
C ALA A 86 -0.86 -1.91 5.08
N GLY A 87 -1.90 -2.35 4.37
CA GLY A 87 -2.07 -3.72 3.90
C GLY A 87 -2.25 -3.73 2.39
N ARG A 88 -1.39 -4.42 1.63
CA ARG A 88 -1.53 -4.57 0.17
C ARG A 88 -1.78 -6.03 -0.19
N PHE A 89 -2.89 -6.27 -0.87
CA PHE A 89 -3.24 -7.57 -1.42
C PHE A 89 -2.80 -7.64 -2.88
N ASP A 90 -2.05 -8.68 -3.24
CA ASP A 90 -1.65 -8.98 -4.61
C ASP A 90 -2.33 -10.29 -5.03
N ALA A 91 -3.06 -10.26 -6.16
CA ALA A 91 -3.74 -11.41 -6.75
C ALA A 91 -3.27 -11.59 -8.19
N PHE A 92 -2.96 -12.84 -8.56
CA PHE A 92 -2.52 -13.21 -9.90
C PHE A 92 -3.39 -14.35 -10.42
N ALA A 93 -3.72 -14.32 -11.71
CA ALA A 93 -4.38 -15.41 -12.40
C ALA A 93 -3.48 -15.86 -13.56
N VAL A 94 -3.18 -17.15 -13.61
CA VAL A 94 -2.42 -17.77 -14.68
C VAL A 94 -3.36 -18.70 -15.44
N TRP A 95 -3.34 -18.63 -16.77
CA TRP A 95 -4.07 -19.54 -17.65
C TRP A 95 -3.04 -20.33 -18.46
N ASP A 96 -3.00 -21.65 -18.28
CA ASP A 96 -2.16 -22.57 -19.04
C ASP A 96 -3.03 -23.40 -20.00
N ASP A 97 -2.66 -23.43 -21.28
CA ASP A 97 -3.36 -24.16 -22.37
C ASP A 97 -2.68 -25.52 -22.67
N GLY A 98 -1.71 -25.92 -21.84
CA GLY A 98 -0.75 -26.97 -22.18
C GLY A 98 -1.16 -28.43 -21.96
N LYS A 99 -2.19 -28.76 -21.17
CA LYS A 99 -2.62 -30.17 -20.94
C LYS A 99 -4.10 -30.27 -20.59
N THR A 100 -4.71 -31.35 -21.05
CA THR A 100 -6.08 -31.81 -20.74
C THR A 100 -6.30 -32.00 -19.23
N THR A 101 -6.60 -30.94 -18.50
CA THR A 101 -7.26 -31.01 -17.19
C THR A 101 -8.08 -29.74 -17.00
N GLU A 102 -9.30 -29.88 -16.50
CA GLU A 102 -10.24 -28.80 -16.20
C GLU A 102 -9.56 -27.67 -15.40
N TYR A 103 -9.59 -26.45 -15.94
CA TYR A 103 -9.42 -25.18 -15.21
C TYR A 103 -8.53 -25.24 -13.94
N ASP A 104 -7.21 -25.27 -14.11
CA ASP A 104 -6.27 -25.12 -12.99
C ASP A 104 -6.04 -23.63 -12.67
N LEU A 105 -7.03 -23.00 -12.00
CA LEU A 105 -6.88 -21.64 -11.47
C LEU A 105 -5.99 -21.69 -10.22
N GLN A 106 -4.67 -21.60 -10.41
CA GLN A 106 -3.72 -21.47 -9.31
C GLN A 106 -3.54 -19.98 -8.96
N SER A 107 -4.26 -19.48 -7.96
CA SER A 107 -4.14 -18.09 -7.50
C SER A 107 -3.31 -18.01 -6.21
N PRO A 108 -1.97 -17.81 -6.27
CA PRO A 108 -1.23 -17.42 -5.09
C PRO A 108 -1.67 -15.99 -4.73
N TRP A 109 -2.30 -15.86 -3.57
CA TRP A 109 -2.67 -14.55 -3.03
C TRP A 109 -1.60 -14.14 -2.01
N GLY A 110 -1.11 -12.92 -2.15
CA GLY A 110 -0.09 -12.35 -1.27
C GLY A 110 -0.64 -11.17 -0.48
N LEU A 111 -0.46 -11.17 0.84
CA LEU A 111 -0.75 -10.02 1.69
C LEU A 111 0.56 -9.40 2.20
N LYS A 112 0.74 -8.10 1.95
CA LYS A 112 1.87 -7.29 2.42
C LYS A 112 1.39 -6.36 3.52
N LEU A 113 1.94 -6.48 4.72
CA LEU A 113 1.78 -5.50 5.79
C LEU A 113 2.98 -4.55 5.79
N LEU A 114 2.71 -3.25 5.85
CA LEU A 114 3.67 -2.19 5.65
C LEU A 114 3.51 -1.12 6.74
N SER A 115 4.61 -0.59 7.24
CA SER A 115 4.63 0.58 8.14
C SER A 115 5.98 1.31 8.00
N GLY A 116 6.05 2.58 8.38
CA GLY A 116 7.30 3.33 8.34
C GLY A 116 7.21 4.71 8.96
N GLY A 117 8.34 5.26 9.39
CA GLY A 117 8.44 6.60 9.92
C GLY A 117 9.71 6.85 10.73
N PRO A 118 9.88 8.04 11.29
CA PRO A 118 10.98 8.35 12.19
C PRO A 118 10.86 7.63 13.54
N LEU A 119 12.03 7.31 14.10
CA LEU A 119 12.25 6.87 15.48
C LEU A 119 13.03 7.92 16.27
N ALA A 120 14.01 8.56 15.61
CA ALA A 120 14.87 9.61 16.14
C ALA A 120 15.16 10.65 15.04
N PRO A 121 15.74 11.83 15.34
CA PRO A 121 15.98 12.88 14.35
C PRO A 121 16.76 12.46 13.09
N LYS A 122 17.57 11.39 13.18
CA LYS A 122 18.38 10.86 12.07
C LYS A 122 18.17 9.36 11.86
N THR A 123 17.07 8.81 12.37
CA THR A 123 16.82 7.36 12.30
C THR A 123 15.34 7.13 12.05
N GLY A 124 15.03 6.46 10.94
CA GLY A 124 13.69 5.96 10.64
C GLY A 124 13.62 4.44 10.72
N TYR A 125 12.39 3.91 10.68
CA TYR A 125 12.10 2.50 10.53
C TYR A 125 11.26 2.27 9.28
N TYR A 126 11.39 1.08 8.73
CA TYR A 126 10.52 0.54 7.72
C TYR A 126 10.18 -0.91 8.09
N PHE A 127 8.90 -1.21 8.14
CA PHE A 127 8.39 -2.55 8.41
C PHE A 127 7.72 -3.09 7.14
N TYR A 128 8.16 -4.27 6.72
CA TYR A 128 7.62 -5.01 5.59
C TYR A 128 7.44 -6.46 6.00
N PHE A 129 6.20 -6.95 5.99
CA PHE A 129 5.89 -8.34 6.25
C PHE A 129 5.04 -8.90 5.12
N TYR A 130 5.46 -10.02 4.53
CA TYR A 130 4.77 -10.66 3.42
C TYR A 130 4.24 -12.03 3.85
N MET A 131 2.96 -12.23 3.63
CA MET A 131 2.25 -13.49 3.82
C MET A 131 1.82 -14.00 2.44
N SER A 132 2.08 -15.27 2.17
CA SER A 132 1.58 -15.96 0.98
C SER A 132 1.15 -17.36 1.37
N GLU A 133 0.05 -17.82 0.79
CA GLU A 133 -0.38 -19.23 0.82
C GLU A 133 -0.04 -19.91 -0.52
#